data_AF-A0A239NTU9-F1
#
_entry.id   AF-A0A239NTU9-F1
#
_cell.length_a   1.000
_cell.length_b   1.000
_cell.length_c   1.000
_cell.angle_alpha   90.00
_cell.angle_beta   90.00
_cell.angle_gamma   90.00
#
_symmetry.space_group_name_H-M   'P 1'
#
loop_
_entity.id
_entity.type
_entity.pdbx_description
1 polymer ?
#
loop_
_entity_poly.entity_id
_entity_poly.type
_entity_poly.pdbx_seq_one_letter_code
_entity_poly.pdbx_strand_id
1 'polypeptide(L)'
;MSGRSGAISHTTLYEAAKGNRLPSWGTTAEFVKACGADPADFRDRWERANRIVGSARAGRPEAVAGTSAARPSGGAAAPASGPERHAVHIAVDPPLPPAEVPPEPSDSSESSGPSGAVTAPAPEPPSGGAADGVPPAAPKGRFRLARPVAVTLAAVAAGVGTVVVVVLAADRDGSRPGGDGLKPGAGASEAALSPADCPVHATNPPPAPPVHKGDVAVFIADITLPDCTRVGTGRTVAKVWRLKNAGKVPWQGYSLRRLDVPQRADQCQTISDVPIKDTRPGTMVDIRADITTPRKPGLCYVRFKMVDASGKVAFPGSRPVNFQIIVE
;
A
#
# COMPACT_ATOMS: atom_id res chain seq x y z
N MET A 1 20.97 -7.89 14.70
CA MET A 1 19.70 -7.22 15.07
C MET A 1 18.59 -7.64 14.12
N SER A 2 18.35 -6.95 13.00
CA SER A 2 17.28 -7.28 12.02
C SER A 2 17.29 -8.72 11.53
N GLY A 3 18.46 -9.27 11.20
CA GLY A 3 18.61 -10.67 10.77
C GLY A 3 18.33 -11.74 11.85
N ARG A 4 18.13 -11.36 13.12
CA ARG A 4 17.71 -12.31 14.19
C ARG A 4 16.19 -12.32 14.40
N SER A 5 15.51 -11.20 14.20
CA SER A 5 14.08 -11.08 14.50
C SER A 5 13.17 -11.12 13.27
N GLY A 6 13.67 -10.84 12.06
CA GLY A 6 12.93 -10.97 10.79
C GLY A 6 11.71 -10.04 10.60
N ALA A 7 11.22 -9.41 11.68
CA ALA A 7 9.99 -8.63 11.76
C ALA A 7 10.24 -7.13 11.98
N ILE A 8 11.50 -6.66 11.91
CA ILE A 8 11.89 -5.28 12.17
C ILE A 8 12.54 -4.67 10.93
N SER A 9 11.78 -3.82 10.22
CA SER A 9 12.32 -2.96 9.17
C SER A 9 13.30 -1.94 9.78
N HIS A 10 14.48 -1.79 9.16
CA HIS A 10 15.54 -0.87 9.59
C HIS A 10 15.01 0.57 9.74
N THR A 11 14.18 1.01 8.78
CA THR A 11 13.53 2.34 8.78
C THR A 11 12.68 2.57 10.02
N THR A 12 12.01 1.54 10.55
CA THR A 12 11.16 1.70 11.76
C THR A 12 11.99 1.90 13.02
N LEU A 13 13.18 1.28 13.09
CA LEU A 13 14.12 1.49 14.20
C LEU A 13 14.82 2.86 14.09
N TYR A 14 15.17 3.31 12.88
CA TYR A 14 15.75 4.62 12.64
C TYR A 14 14.84 5.77 13.09
N GLU A 15 13.56 5.74 12.69
CA GLU A 15 12.56 6.75 13.11
C GLU A 15 12.31 6.73 14.63
N ALA A 16 12.41 5.56 15.26
CA ALA A 16 12.28 5.42 16.71
C ALA A 16 13.47 6.06 17.45
N ALA A 17 14.69 5.80 16.98
CA ALA A 17 15.92 6.36 17.55
C ALA A 17 16.00 7.88 17.40
N LYS A 18 15.38 8.45 16.36
CA LYS A 18 15.23 9.90 16.18
C LYS A 18 14.10 10.53 16.99
N GLY A 19 13.26 9.74 17.67
CA GLY A 19 12.11 10.22 18.43
C GLY A 19 10.90 10.65 17.58
N ASN A 20 10.99 10.50 16.24
CA ASN A 20 9.95 10.90 15.29
C ASN A 20 8.67 10.03 15.40
N ARG A 21 8.81 8.81 15.93
CA ARG A 21 7.72 7.83 16.06
C ARG A 21 7.96 6.87 17.22
N LEU A 22 6.91 6.56 17.98
CA LEU A 22 6.90 5.39 18.85
C LEU A 22 6.55 4.12 18.01
N PRO A 23 7.38 3.07 17.99
CA PRO A 23 7.05 1.81 17.33
C PRO A 23 5.84 1.12 17.95
N SER A 24 5.23 0.18 17.20
CA SER A 24 4.19 -0.69 17.74
C SER A 24 4.75 -1.58 18.86
N TRP A 25 3.89 -2.07 19.77
CA TRP A 25 4.34 -2.99 20.82
C TRP A 25 5.04 -4.22 20.26
N GLY A 26 4.52 -4.83 19.19
CA GLY A 26 5.15 -6.00 18.57
C GLY A 26 6.58 -5.69 18.09
N THR A 27 6.77 -4.53 17.45
CA THR A 27 8.10 -4.09 17.02
C THR A 27 9.05 -3.84 18.20
N THR A 28 8.55 -3.23 19.27
CA THR A 28 9.32 -2.99 20.51
C THR A 28 9.70 -4.32 21.17
N ALA A 29 8.77 -5.27 21.27
CA ALA A 29 9.02 -6.57 21.89
C ALA A 29 10.07 -7.39 21.12
N GLU A 30 10.01 -7.43 19.79
CA GLU A 30 11.05 -8.09 18.98
C GLU A 30 12.40 -7.39 19.05
N PHE A 31 12.42 -6.06 19.27
CA PHE A 31 13.67 -5.32 19.51
C PHE A 31 14.27 -5.66 20.88
N VAL A 32 13.45 -5.69 21.93
CA VAL A 32 13.86 -6.04 23.30
C VAL A 32 14.41 -7.47 23.36
N LYS A 33 13.74 -8.44 22.72
CA LYS A 33 14.27 -9.81 22.53
C LYS A 33 15.60 -9.84 21.80
N ALA A 34 15.76 -9.06 20.73
CA ALA A 34 17.00 -9.00 19.96
C ALA A 34 18.17 -8.41 20.77
N CYS A 35 17.89 -7.57 21.78
CA CYS A 35 18.83 -7.07 22.77
C CYS A 35 19.11 -8.05 23.94
N GLY A 36 18.40 -9.18 24.03
CA GLY A 36 18.58 -10.17 25.10
C GLY A 36 17.86 -9.84 26.42
N ALA A 37 16.85 -8.97 26.40
CA ALA A 37 16.03 -8.65 27.58
C ALA A 37 14.59 -9.19 27.43
N ASP A 38 13.84 -9.27 28.54
CA ASP A 38 12.44 -9.70 28.53
C ASP A 38 11.52 -8.53 28.10
N PRO A 39 10.66 -8.71 27.06
CA PRO A 39 9.62 -7.75 26.74
C PRO A 39 8.70 -7.35 27.90
N ALA A 40 8.44 -8.22 28.89
CA ALA A 40 7.57 -7.92 30.02
C ALA A 40 8.01 -6.64 30.75
N ASP A 41 9.30 -6.51 31.05
CA ASP A 41 9.91 -5.38 31.77
C ASP A 41 9.69 -4.02 31.09
N PHE A 42 9.48 -4.02 29.76
CA PHE A 42 9.37 -2.82 28.94
C PHE A 42 7.91 -2.43 28.63
N ARG A 43 6.93 -3.28 28.95
CA ARG A 43 5.53 -3.10 28.58
C ARG A 43 4.94 -1.81 29.13
N ASP A 44 5.03 -1.61 30.44
CA ASP A 44 4.46 -0.44 31.12
C ASP A 44 5.12 0.87 30.66
N ARG A 45 6.43 0.83 30.40
CA ARG A 45 7.17 1.99 29.88
C ARG A 45 6.70 2.36 28.47
N TRP A 46 6.47 1.36 27.62
CA TRP A 46 5.92 1.56 26.28
C TRP A 46 4.48 2.08 26.34
N GLU A 47 3.63 1.56 27.23
CA GLU A 47 2.26 2.06 27.40
C GLU A 47 2.18 3.49 27.92
N ARG A 48 3.06 3.88 28.86
CA ARG A 48 3.19 5.28 29.30
C ARG A 48 3.59 6.18 28.12
N ALA A 49 4.60 5.79 27.35
CA ALA A 49 4.99 6.53 26.14
C ALA A 49 3.86 6.63 25.10
N ASN A 50 3.13 5.53 24.86
CA ASN A 50 2.03 5.49 23.91
C ASN A 50 0.84 6.37 24.35
N ARG A 51 0.55 6.44 25.66
CA ARG A 51 -0.43 7.38 26.21
C ARG A 51 0.01 8.84 26.03
N ILE A 52 1.28 9.17 26.26
CA ILE A 52 1.80 10.54 26.09
C ILE A 52 1.76 10.97 24.61
N VAL A 53 2.18 10.09 23.68
CA VAL A 53 2.10 10.37 22.24
C VAL A 53 0.63 10.48 21.78
N GLY A 54 -0.27 9.70 22.36
CA GLY A 54 -1.71 9.80 22.12
C GLY A 54 -2.33 11.10 22.66
N SER A 55 -1.98 11.52 23.88
CA SER A 55 -2.53 12.72 24.51
C SER A 55 -1.95 14.01 23.93
N ALA A 56 -0.67 14.06 23.60
CA ALA A 56 -0.06 15.19 22.89
C ALA A 56 -0.68 15.41 21.49
N ARG A 57 -1.18 14.34 20.86
CA ARG A 57 -1.93 14.40 19.60
C ARG A 57 -3.39 14.86 19.78
N ALA A 58 -4.00 14.60 20.94
CA ALA A 58 -5.34 15.05 21.28
C ALA A 58 -5.38 16.49 21.87
N GLY A 59 -4.28 16.95 22.46
CA GLY A 59 -4.19 18.23 23.17
C GLY A 59 -3.59 19.39 22.37
N ARG A 60 -3.39 19.28 21.05
CA ARG A 60 -2.96 20.39 20.19
C ARG A 60 -4.19 21.19 19.73
N PRO A 61 -4.42 22.43 20.20
CA PRO A 61 -5.60 23.21 19.81
C PRO A 61 -5.53 23.60 18.33
N GLU A 62 -6.70 23.68 17.71
CA GLU A 62 -6.89 24.06 16.32
C GLU A 62 -6.63 25.56 16.13
N ALA A 63 -5.63 25.91 15.31
CA ALA A 63 -5.16 27.28 15.16
C ALA A 63 -5.99 28.06 14.13
N VAL A 64 -7.05 28.72 14.64
CA VAL A 64 -7.66 29.97 14.16
C VAL A 64 -8.02 30.06 12.66
N ALA A 65 -9.33 29.98 12.38
CA ALA A 65 -9.93 30.57 11.19
C ALA A 65 -10.92 31.70 11.57
N GLY A 66 -10.67 32.90 11.05
CA GLY A 66 -11.62 33.98 10.74
C GLY A 66 -12.79 34.32 11.69
N THR A 67 -12.66 35.45 12.40
CA THR A 67 -13.73 36.18 13.10
C THR A 67 -14.82 36.70 12.15
N SER A 68 -16.12 36.57 12.50
CA SER A 68 -17.26 37.51 12.28
C SER A 68 -18.60 36.74 12.39
N ALA A 69 -19.65 37.14 13.12
CA ALA A 69 -19.88 38.26 14.05
C ALA A 69 -20.90 37.86 15.16
N ALA A 70 -21.06 38.71 16.17
CA ALA A 70 -22.01 38.57 17.30
C ALA A 70 -23.49 38.77 16.84
N ARG A 71 -24.58 38.62 17.64
CA ARG A 71 -24.85 38.83 19.08
C ARG A 71 -26.31 38.29 19.40
N PRO A 72 -26.94 38.43 20.60
CA PRO A 72 -26.76 37.61 21.82
C PRO A 72 -28.06 37.11 22.55
N SER A 73 -27.83 36.48 23.72
CA SER A 73 -28.55 36.67 25.02
C SER A 73 -29.66 35.70 25.48
N GLY A 74 -29.51 35.30 26.76
CA GLY A 74 -30.51 34.62 27.61
C GLY A 74 -30.13 33.15 27.91
N GLY A 75 -29.90 32.71 29.16
CA GLY A 75 -29.88 33.39 30.46
C GLY A 75 -29.17 32.50 31.51
N ALA A 76 -28.92 33.03 32.72
CA ALA A 76 -28.08 32.38 33.73
C ALA A 76 -28.74 31.17 34.44
N ALA A 77 -27.93 30.19 34.88
CA ALA A 77 -27.65 29.95 36.31
C ALA A 77 -26.89 28.63 36.58
N ALA A 78 -25.95 28.70 37.52
CA ALA A 78 -25.36 27.60 38.29
C ALA A 78 -25.26 28.11 39.76
N PRO A 79 -24.83 27.35 40.78
CA PRO A 79 -24.38 25.94 40.79
C PRO A 79 -25.02 25.09 41.93
N ALA A 80 -24.70 23.78 42.00
CA ALA A 80 -24.60 23.06 43.28
C ALA A 80 -23.82 21.73 43.18
N SER A 81 -22.85 21.59 44.08
CA SER A 81 -22.28 20.43 44.77
C SER A 81 -22.76 19.00 44.45
N GLY A 82 -21.82 18.06 44.38
CA GLY A 82 -22.08 16.60 44.43
C GLY A 82 -22.37 16.08 45.85
N PRO A 83 -22.54 14.76 45.99
CA PRO A 83 -21.52 13.99 46.73
C PRO A 83 -21.13 12.64 46.09
N GLU A 84 -20.21 11.94 46.75
CA GLU A 84 -19.49 10.73 46.32
C GLU A 84 -20.28 9.39 46.44
N ARG A 85 -19.63 8.29 45.98
CA ARG A 85 -19.85 6.85 46.26
C ARG A 85 -20.99 6.22 45.42
N HIS A 86 -20.73 5.19 44.61
CA HIS A 86 -20.24 3.88 45.05
C HIS A 86 -19.37 3.17 44.01
N ALA A 87 -18.28 2.53 44.46
CA ALA A 87 -17.52 1.58 43.66
C ALA A 87 -18.15 0.18 43.80
N VAL A 88 -18.59 -0.42 42.69
CA VAL A 88 -19.05 -1.81 42.68
C VAL A 88 -17.83 -2.71 42.42
N HIS A 89 -17.33 -3.33 43.49
CA HIS A 89 -16.39 -4.44 43.37
C HIS A 89 -17.15 -5.68 42.90
N ILE A 90 -16.95 -6.09 41.64
CA ILE A 90 -17.28 -7.45 41.21
C ILE A 90 -16.07 -8.32 41.55
N ALA A 91 -16.22 -9.17 42.57
CA ALA A 91 -15.27 -10.26 42.80
C ALA A 91 -15.40 -11.27 41.65
N VAL A 92 -14.25 -11.66 41.08
CA VAL A 92 -14.14 -12.80 40.17
C VAL A 92 -13.17 -13.76 40.85
N ASP A 93 -13.67 -14.93 41.23
CA ASP A 93 -12.85 -15.98 41.84
C ASP A 93 -11.72 -16.42 40.88
N PRO A 94 -10.53 -16.75 41.39
CA PRO A 94 -9.47 -17.33 40.58
C PRO A 94 -9.88 -18.74 40.12
N PRO A 95 -9.63 -19.12 38.85
CA PRO A 95 -9.93 -20.47 38.38
C PRO A 95 -9.03 -21.51 39.05
N LEU A 96 -9.62 -22.66 39.38
CA LEU A 96 -8.92 -23.84 39.91
C LEU A 96 -7.85 -24.35 38.91
N PRO A 97 -6.72 -24.90 39.39
CA PRO A 97 -5.73 -25.52 38.53
C PRO A 97 -6.28 -26.82 37.88
N PRO A 98 -5.83 -27.17 36.65
CA PRO A 98 -6.22 -28.42 36.01
C PRO A 98 -5.62 -29.62 36.73
N ALA A 99 -6.38 -30.72 36.78
CA ALA A 99 -5.95 -31.98 37.40
C ALA A 99 -4.80 -32.65 36.63
N GLU A 100 -3.92 -33.33 37.37
CA GLU A 100 -2.83 -34.14 36.80
C GLU A 100 -3.39 -35.33 36.01
N VAL A 101 -2.78 -35.58 34.85
CA VAL A 101 -3.00 -36.80 34.06
C VAL A 101 -1.92 -37.81 34.47
N PRO A 102 -2.28 -39.03 34.92
CA PRO A 102 -1.29 -40.05 35.26
C PRO A 102 -0.59 -40.58 33.99
N PRO A 103 0.70 -40.97 34.07
CA PRO A 103 1.42 -41.52 32.93
C PRO A 103 0.98 -42.96 32.63
N GLU A 104 0.66 -43.27 31.37
CA GLU A 104 0.55 -44.65 30.91
C GLU A 104 1.94 -45.29 30.76
N PRO A 105 2.06 -46.62 30.98
CA PRO A 105 3.35 -47.29 31.03
C PRO A 105 4.01 -47.42 29.66
N SER A 106 5.34 -47.33 29.66
CA SER A 106 6.16 -47.72 28.51
C SER A 106 6.14 -49.24 28.39
N ASP A 107 5.80 -49.77 27.22
CA ASP A 107 6.07 -51.16 26.88
C ASP A 107 7.08 -51.23 25.74
N SER A 108 8.05 -52.14 25.88
CA SER A 108 9.24 -52.24 25.03
C SER A 108 9.23 -53.61 24.36
N SER A 109 9.25 -53.66 23.04
CA SER A 109 9.48 -54.90 22.30
C SER A 109 10.14 -54.64 20.96
N GLU A 110 11.39 -55.10 20.87
CA GLU A 110 12.17 -55.17 19.63
C GLU A 110 11.56 -56.17 18.65
N SER A 111 11.80 -55.99 17.34
CA SER A 111 12.45 -57.03 16.51
C SER A 111 12.64 -56.59 15.05
N SER A 112 13.91 -56.59 14.62
CA SER A 112 14.42 -57.02 13.30
C SER A 112 13.90 -56.38 11.99
N GLY A 113 14.85 -55.85 11.21
CA GLY A 113 14.72 -55.71 9.74
C GLY A 113 14.88 -57.07 9.02
N PRO A 114 15.07 -57.10 7.67
CA PRO A 114 16.10 -56.30 7.01
C PRO A 114 15.75 -55.70 5.62
N SER A 115 16.68 -54.83 5.19
CA SER A 115 17.12 -54.49 3.82
C SER A 115 16.34 -54.99 2.59
N GLY A 116 16.01 -54.07 1.68
CA GLY A 116 15.51 -54.36 0.34
C GLY A 116 15.45 -53.13 -0.57
N ALA A 117 16.58 -52.73 -1.15
CA ALA A 117 16.62 -51.69 -2.17
C ALA A 117 16.18 -52.24 -3.54
N VAL A 118 15.20 -51.63 -4.20
CA VAL A 118 14.84 -51.92 -5.59
C VAL A 118 14.64 -50.62 -6.38
N THR A 119 15.30 -50.59 -7.54
CA THR A 119 15.44 -49.46 -8.47
C THR A 119 14.17 -49.19 -9.28
N ALA A 120 13.94 -47.91 -9.64
CA ALA A 120 12.87 -47.52 -10.56
C ALA A 120 13.20 -47.86 -12.04
N PRO A 121 12.22 -48.32 -12.85
CA PRO A 121 12.42 -48.52 -14.28
C PRO A 121 12.21 -47.22 -15.09
N ALA A 122 13.01 -47.05 -16.15
CA ALA A 122 12.88 -45.99 -17.15
C ALA A 122 11.92 -46.41 -18.30
N PRO A 123 11.34 -45.46 -19.06
CA PRO A 123 10.43 -45.78 -20.16
C PRO A 123 11.17 -46.10 -21.48
N GLU A 124 10.71 -47.12 -22.20
CA GLU A 124 11.14 -47.42 -23.56
C GLU A 124 10.37 -46.60 -24.63
N PRO A 125 10.97 -46.35 -25.82
CA PRO A 125 10.33 -45.62 -26.91
C PRO A 125 9.78 -46.53 -28.02
N PRO A 126 8.68 -46.16 -28.70
CA PRO A 126 8.32 -46.75 -29.99
C PRO A 126 8.91 -45.96 -31.18
N SER A 127 9.85 -46.59 -31.89
CA SER A 127 10.02 -46.40 -33.35
C SER A 127 9.01 -47.32 -34.06
N GLY A 128 8.47 -47.06 -35.24
CA GLY A 128 8.57 -45.93 -36.17
C GLY A 128 7.76 -46.30 -37.45
N GLY A 129 7.43 -45.33 -38.31
CA GLY A 129 6.64 -45.62 -39.52
C GLY A 129 6.50 -44.42 -40.46
N ALA A 130 7.36 -44.35 -41.48
CA ALA A 130 7.17 -43.52 -42.68
C ALA A 130 6.35 -44.32 -43.73
N ALA A 131 5.80 -43.77 -44.82
CA ALA A 131 5.84 -42.43 -45.42
C ALA A 131 4.44 -42.13 -46.05
N ASP A 132 4.15 -41.18 -46.93
CA ASP A 132 4.91 -40.16 -47.70
C ASP A 132 3.94 -39.00 -48.07
N GLY A 133 4.34 -38.07 -48.96
CA GLY A 133 3.43 -37.17 -49.68
C GLY A 133 3.86 -35.70 -49.73
N VAL A 134 4.74 -35.35 -50.67
CA VAL A 134 5.14 -33.97 -50.99
C VAL A 134 4.03 -33.23 -51.79
N PRO A 135 3.86 -31.88 -51.68
CA PRO A 135 2.59 -31.20 -51.98
C PRO A 135 2.59 -30.45 -53.34
N PRO A 136 1.48 -29.75 -53.68
CA PRO A 136 1.57 -28.63 -54.61
C PRO A 136 0.89 -27.31 -54.17
N ALA A 137 1.64 -26.23 -54.43
CA ALA A 137 1.22 -24.96 -55.05
C ALA A 137 0.19 -24.01 -54.38
N ALA A 138 0.63 -22.74 -54.26
CA ALA A 138 -0.22 -21.56 -54.08
C ALA A 138 -0.75 -21.02 -55.44
N PRO A 139 -1.84 -20.25 -55.46
CA PRO A 139 -2.23 -19.44 -56.62
C PRO A 139 -1.81 -17.96 -56.46
N LYS A 140 -1.20 -17.41 -57.52
CA LYS A 140 -1.11 -15.95 -57.74
C LYS A 140 -2.29 -15.50 -58.60
N GLY A 141 -3.00 -14.46 -58.18
CA GLY A 141 -4.04 -13.79 -58.99
C GLY A 141 -3.75 -12.30 -59.17
N ARG A 142 -3.62 -11.84 -60.43
CA ARG A 142 -3.55 -10.42 -60.83
C ARG A 142 -4.86 -10.01 -61.54
N PHE A 143 -4.97 -8.72 -61.93
CA PHE A 143 -6.03 -8.05 -62.73
C PHE A 143 -7.17 -7.40 -61.91
N ARG A 144 -7.69 -6.17 -62.18
CA ARG A 144 -7.37 -5.06 -63.14
C ARG A 144 -7.60 -3.67 -62.54
N LEU A 145 -7.11 -2.62 -63.23
CA LEU A 145 -7.50 -1.21 -63.06
C LEU A 145 -8.89 -0.90 -63.66
N ALA A 146 -9.63 0.03 -63.04
CA ALA A 146 -10.43 1.12 -63.65
C ALA A 146 -10.93 2.06 -62.52
N ARG A 147 -10.38 3.27 -62.36
CA ARG A 147 -10.79 4.59 -62.93
C ARG A 147 -11.98 5.28 -62.21
N PRO A 148 -12.07 6.63 -62.25
CA PRO A 148 -12.58 7.42 -61.11
C PRO A 148 -13.97 8.00 -61.32
N VAL A 149 -14.55 8.55 -60.24
CA VAL A 149 -15.67 9.51 -60.30
C VAL A 149 -15.20 10.84 -59.74
N ALA A 150 -15.23 11.87 -60.59
CA ALA A 150 -15.22 13.28 -60.20
C ALA A 150 -16.65 13.83 -60.26
N VAL A 151 -16.94 14.91 -59.51
CA VAL A 151 -18.12 15.82 -59.51
C VAL A 151 -18.28 16.33 -58.07
N THR A 152 -18.41 17.62 -57.73
CA THR A 152 -18.24 18.90 -58.46
C THR A 152 -17.92 20.02 -57.45
N LEU A 153 -17.24 21.08 -57.91
CA LEU A 153 -17.18 22.37 -57.22
C LEU A 153 -18.52 23.12 -57.27
N ALA A 154 -18.80 23.92 -56.24
CA ALA A 154 -19.63 25.12 -56.34
C ALA A 154 -18.99 26.24 -55.50
N ALA A 155 -18.73 27.40 -56.12
CA ALA A 155 -18.29 28.63 -55.44
C ALA A 155 -19.51 29.38 -54.83
N VAL A 156 -19.38 30.35 -53.92
CA VAL A 156 -19.16 31.80 -54.16
C VAL A 156 -19.28 32.53 -52.79
N ALA A 157 -18.63 33.65 -52.45
CA ALA A 157 -17.33 34.25 -52.80
C ALA A 157 -17.03 35.44 -51.83
N ALA A 158 -15.81 35.98 -51.88
CA ALA A 158 -15.36 37.30 -51.37
C ALA A 158 -15.36 37.58 -49.83
N GLY A 159 -14.18 37.93 -49.31
CA GLY A 159 -13.96 38.49 -47.98
C GLY A 159 -12.57 39.10 -47.85
N VAL A 160 -12.45 40.40 -48.19
CA VAL A 160 -11.20 41.18 -48.07
C VAL A 160 -11.03 41.65 -46.62
N GLY A 161 -9.82 41.55 -46.04
CA GLY A 161 -9.55 42.24 -44.76
C GLY A 161 -8.29 41.83 -44.00
N THR A 162 -7.25 42.68 -44.09
CA THR A 162 -6.24 42.93 -43.03
C THR A 162 -5.50 41.75 -42.38
N VAL A 163 -4.29 41.47 -42.88
CA VAL A 163 -3.21 40.90 -42.06
C VAL A 163 -2.64 42.03 -41.19
N VAL A 164 -2.76 41.91 -39.86
CA VAL A 164 -2.12 42.84 -38.93
C VAL A 164 -0.78 42.24 -38.48
N VAL A 165 0.31 42.73 -39.06
CA VAL A 165 1.66 42.46 -38.55
C VAL A 165 1.93 43.42 -37.40
N VAL A 166 1.84 42.94 -36.16
CA VAL A 166 2.26 43.71 -34.98
C VAL A 166 3.76 43.53 -34.79
N VAL A 167 4.54 44.47 -35.32
CA VAL A 167 5.90 44.73 -34.84
C VAL A 167 5.77 45.54 -33.55
N LEU A 168 6.32 45.04 -32.44
CA LEU A 168 6.57 45.86 -31.25
C LEU A 168 8.06 45.84 -30.92
N ALA A 169 8.57 47.02 -30.60
CA ALA A 169 9.97 47.32 -30.51
C ALA A 169 10.61 46.76 -29.22
N ALA A 170 11.92 46.59 -29.27
CA ALA A 170 12.73 46.49 -28.06
C ALA A 170 13.05 47.90 -27.58
N ASP A 171 12.72 48.21 -26.32
CA ASP A 171 13.29 49.33 -25.60
C ASP A 171 14.13 48.80 -24.42
N ARG A 172 15.35 49.34 -24.32
CA ARG A 172 16.14 49.32 -23.08
C ARG A 172 15.92 50.67 -22.40
N ASP A 173 15.61 50.65 -21.11
CA ASP A 173 16.44 51.32 -20.08
C ASP A 173 15.78 51.29 -18.69
N GLY A 174 16.61 51.51 -17.64
CA GLY A 174 16.16 52.25 -16.46
C GLY A 174 15.61 51.50 -15.25
N SER A 175 16.51 51.08 -14.35
CA SER A 175 16.47 51.29 -12.89
C SER A 175 15.28 50.84 -12.00
N ARG A 176 15.68 50.07 -10.96
CA ARG A 176 15.02 49.69 -9.68
C ARG A 176 14.54 50.92 -8.83
N PRO A 177 13.83 50.78 -7.67
CA PRO A 177 13.42 49.55 -6.96
C PRO A 177 12.00 49.50 -6.29
N GLY A 178 11.59 48.29 -5.88
CA GLY A 178 10.79 48.06 -4.66
C GLY A 178 9.36 47.53 -4.84
N GLY A 179 8.92 46.63 -3.95
CA GLY A 179 7.53 46.18 -3.81
C GLY A 179 7.33 44.67 -3.94
N ASP A 180 7.23 43.97 -2.81
CA ASP A 180 6.95 42.53 -2.76
C ASP A 180 5.56 42.18 -3.30
N GLY A 181 5.50 41.12 -4.12
CA GLY A 181 4.26 40.75 -4.83
C GLY A 181 4.29 39.35 -5.44
N LEU A 182 4.96 38.39 -4.79
CA LEU A 182 4.97 36.98 -5.23
C LEU A 182 3.58 36.35 -5.08
N LYS A 183 2.75 36.49 -6.12
CA LYS A 183 1.59 35.60 -6.36
C LYS A 183 2.11 34.15 -6.45
N PRO A 184 1.66 33.21 -5.60
CA PRO A 184 1.88 31.80 -5.82
C PRO A 184 0.97 31.34 -6.98
N GLY A 185 1.50 31.37 -8.20
CA GLY A 185 0.82 30.83 -9.37
C GLY A 185 0.65 29.31 -9.21
N ALA A 186 -0.59 28.82 -9.27
CA ALA A 186 -0.87 27.40 -9.25
C ALA A 186 -0.24 26.71 -10.48
N GLY A 187 0.45 25.60 -10.25
CA GLY A 187 1.16 24.87 -11.31
C GLY A 187 2.55 24.38 -10.91
N ALA A 188 2.68 23.81 -9.71
CA ALA A 188 3.84 22.95 -9.44
C ALA A 188 3.75 21.75 -10.38
N SER A 189 4.59 21.73 -11.42
CA SER A 189 4.75 20.55 -12.28
C SER A 189 5.18 19.39 -11.38
N GLU A 190 4.35 18.35 -11.30
CA GLU A 190 4.63 17.16 -10.51
C GLU A 190 5.86 16.47 -11.13
N ALA A 191 7.03 16.72 -10.53
CA ALA A 191 8.30 16.21 -11.03
C ALA A 191 8.22 14.68 -11.10
N ALA A 192 8.43 14.13 -12.29
CA ALA A 192 8.36 12.69 -12.51
C ALA A 192 9.43 11.99 -11.65
N LEU A 193 8.98 11.15 -10.72
CA LEU A 193 9.85 10.43 -9.79
C LEU A 193 10.90 9.61 -10.54
N SER A 194 12.15 9.70 -10.10
CA SER A 194 13.30 9.01 -10.65
C SER A 194 13.71 7.81 -9.79
N PRO A 195 14.55 6.89 -10.29
CA PRO A 195 15.16 5.85 -9.46
C PRO A 195 15.93 6.37 -8.24
N ALA A 196 16.42 7.62 -8.27
CA ALA A 196 17.13 8.25 -7.15
C ALA A 196 16.20 8.70 -6.00
N ASP A 197 14.89 8.83 -6.26
CA ASP A 197 13.89 9.22 -5.26
C ASP A 197 13.37 8.01 -4.44
N CYS A 198 13.95 6.82 -4.65
CA CYS A 198 13.58 5.61 -3.94
C CYS A 198 14.40 5.43 -2.65
N PRO A 199 13.77 5.24 -1.47
CA PRO A 199 12.33 5.08 -1.24
C PRO A 199 11.56 6.42 -1.13
N VAL A 200 10.41 6.48 -1.81
CA VAL A 200 9.47 7.61 -1.78
C VAL A 200 8.76 7.67 -0.42
N HIS A 201 9.06 8.70 0.35
CA HIS A 201 8.51 8.89 1.69
C HIS A 201 7.16 9.64 1.67
N ALA A 202 6.05 8.91 1.53
CA ALA A 202 4.71 9.50 1.63
C ALA A 202 4.39 10.05 3.03
N THR A 203 3.68 11.18 3.11
CA THR A 203 3.17 11.72 4.38
C THR A 203 2.06 10.85 4.99
N ASN A 204 1.72 11.08 6.25
CA ASN A 204 0.56 10.46 6.90
C ASN A 204 -0.72 11.21 6.50
N PRO A 205 -1.79 10.52 6.07
CA PRO A 205 -3.10 11.15 5.88
C PRO A 205 -3.67 11.72 7.18
N PRO A 206 -4.65 12.64 7.09
CA PRO A 206 -5.41 13.10 8.25
C PRO A 206 -6.01 11.93 9.05
N PRO A 207 -6.11 12.03 10.39
CA PRO A 207 -6.79 11.02 11.19
C PRO A 207 -8.25 10.89 10.75
N ALA A 208 -8.70 9.67 10.47
CA ALA A 208 -10.09 9.37 10.17
C ALA A 208 -10.43 7.95 10.66
N PRO A 209 -11.64 7.72 11.20
CA PRO A 209 -12.06 6.41 11.69
C PRO A 209 -12.19 5.40 10.53
N PRO A 210 -12.12 4.08 10.81
CA PRO A 210 -12.48 3.06 9.84
C PRO A 210 -13.97 3.14 9.48
N VAL A 211 -14.34 2.64 8.30
CA VAL A 211 -15.75 2.54 7.85
C VAL A 211 -16.57 1.69 8.79
N HIS A 212 -16.04 0.53 9.20
CA HIS A 212 -16.70 -0.36 10.14
C HIS A 212 -16.13 -0.15 11.55
N LYS A 213 -17.02 0.09 12.52
CA LYS A 213 -16.63 0.34 13.92
C LYS A 213 -15.88 -0.88 14.48
N GLY A 214 -14.64 -0.64 14.91
CA GLY A 214 -13.78 -1.68 15.48
C GLY A 214 -12.97 -2.48 14.46
N ASP A 215 -13.01 -2.12 13.18
CA ASP A 215 -12.08 -2.66 12.18
C ASP A 215 -10.68 -2.03 12.32
N VAL A 216 -9.62 -2.84 12.20
CA VAL A 216 -8.22 -2.41 12.34
C VAL A 216 -7.30 -3.27 11.46
N ALA A 217 -6.70 -2.66 10.44
CA ALA A 217 -5.61 -3.27 9.68
C ALA A 217 -4.24 -2.86 10.22
N VAL A 218 -3.36 -3.85 10.38
CA VAL A 218 -1.94 -3.64 10.71
C VAL A 218 -1.09 -4.22 9.59
N PHE A 219 -0.25 -3.37 8.98
CA PHE A 219 0.79 -3.82 8.07
C PHE A 219 1.91 -4.52 8.86
N ILE A 220 2.30 -5.73 8.45
CA ILE A 220 3.35 -6.52 9.10
C ILE A 220 4.66 -6.38 8.34
N ALA A 221 4.69 -6.75 7.06
CA ALA A 221 5.89 -6.71 6.23
C ALA A 221 5.59 -6.80 4.73
N ASP A 222 6.54 -6.29 3.95
CA ASP A 222 6.77 -6.72 2.57
C ASP A 222 7.39 -8.12 2.58
N ILE A 223 6.66 -9.13 2.11
CA ILE A 223 7.13 -10.52 2.05
C ILE A 223 7.98 -10.76 0.80
N THR A 224 7.63 -10.11 -0.31
CA THR A 224 8.47 -10.06 -1.52
C THR A 224 8.66 -8.62 -1.97
N LEU A 225 9.66 -8.41 -2.84
CA LEU A 225 10.03 -7.12 -3.44
C LEU A 225 10.08 -5.97 -2.42
N PRO A 226 11.00 -6.00 -1.43
CA PRO A 226 11.25 -4.85 -0.57
C PRO A 226 11.51 -3.57 -1.38
N ASP A 227 11.32 -2.42 -0.74
CA ASP A 227 11.49 -1.12 -1.39
C ASP A 227 12.82 -1.01 -2.15
N CYS A 228 12.73 -0.45 -3.36
CA CYS A 228 13.86 -0.24 -4.28
C CYS A 228 14.50 -1.52 -4.82
N THR A 229 13.82 -2.67 -4.74
CA THR A 229 14.19 -3.87 -5.49
C THR A 229 14.29 -3.54 -6.98
N ARG A 230 15.38 -3.98 -7.63
CA ARG A 230 15.60 -3.85 -9.07
C ARG A 230 14.94 -5.01 -9.81
N VAL A 231 14.22 -4.72 -10.89
CA VAL A 231 13.48 -5.70 -11.70
C VAL A 231 13.64 -5.39 -13.18
N GLY A 232 13.90 -6.41 -13.99
CA GLY A 232 14.05 -6.25 -15.43
C GLY A 232 12.83 -5.62 -16.12
N THR A 233 13.04 -4.87 -17.19
CA THR A 233 11.96 -4.37 -18.08
C THR A 233 11.08 -5.48 -18.67
N GLY A 234 9.77 -5.23 -18.79
CA GLY A 234 8.80 -6.16 -19.39
C GLY A 234 8.67 -7.52 -18.69
N ARG A 235 8.96 -7.60 -17.39
CA ARG A 235 8.86 -8.82 -16.56
C ARG A 235 7.59 -8.82 -15.74
N THR A 236 6.98 -9.98 -15.57
CA THR A 236 5.92 -10.19 -14.56
C THR A 236 6.54 -10.77 -13.29
N VAL A 237 6.30 -10.13 -12.15
CA VAL A 237 6.81 -10.51 -10.82
C VAL A 237 5.70 -10.39 -9.76
N ALA A 238 5.79 -11.20 -8.70
CA ALA A 238 4.79 -11.21 -7.63
C ALA A 238 5.22 -10.31 -6.46
N LYS A 239 4.40 -9.31 -6.13
CA LYS A 239 4.47 -8.57 -4.87
C LYS A 239 3.56 -9.21 -3.84
N VAL A 240 4.09 -9.48 -2.65
CA VAL A 240 3.34 -10.03 -1.53
C VAL A 240 3.53 -9.14 -0.31
N TRP A 241 2.42 -8.72 0.29
CA TRP A 241 2.40 -8.02 1.58
C TRP A 241 1.70 -8.88 2.63
N ARG A 242 2.23 -8.89 3.86
CA ARG A 242 1.55 -9.51 5.01
C ARG A 242 0.84 -8.44 5.83
N LEU A 243 -0.47 -8.58 5.97
CA LEU A 243 -1.31 -7.75 6.84
C LEU A 243 -1.91 -8.62 7.96
N LYS A 244 -2.25 -7.98 9.08
CA LYS A 244 -3.00 -8.58 10.18
C LYS A 244 -4.32 -7.85 10.37
N ASN A 245 -5.42 -8.61 10.47
CA ASN A 245 -6.66 -8.10 11.04
C ASN A 245 -6.48 -8.04 12.56
N ALA A 246 -6.29 -6.83 13.09
CA ALA A 246 -6.16 -6.56 14.52
C ALA A 246 -7.46 -5.98 15.11
N GLY A 247 -8.54 -5.95 14.32
CA GLY A 247 -9.83 -5.43 14.71
C GLY A 247 -10.74 -6.48 15.34
N LYS A 248 -12.04 -6.19 15.32
CA LYS A 248 -13.13 -7.08 15.74
C LYS A 248 -14.05 -7.50 14.59
N VAL A 249 -13.88 -6.89 13.41
CA VAL A 249 -14.69 -7.12 12.21
C VAL A 249 -13.95 -8.10 11.31
N PRO A 250 -14.56 -9.20 10.83
CA PRO A 250 -13.95 -10.07 9.83
C PRO A 250 -13.87 -9.35 8.48
N TRP A 251 -12.74 -9.49 7.79
CA TRP A 251 -12.63 -9.04 6.41
C TRP A 251 -13.23 -10.11 5.51
N GLN A 252 -14.33 -9.81 4.85
CA GLN A 252 -15.01 -10.68 3.89
C GLN A 252 -15.24 -9.90 2.61
N GLY A 253 -14.72 -10.37 1.48
CA GLY A 253 -14.82 -9.67 0.19
C GLY A 253 -14.06 -8.34 0.09
N TYR A 254 -13.08 -8.08 0.97
CA TYR A 254 -12.25 -6.87 0.89
C TYR A 254 -11.22 -6.99 -0.25
N SER A 255 -10.77 -5.85 -0.79
CA SER A 255 -9.69 -5.80 -1.80
C SER A 255 -8.68 -4.68 -1.49
N LEU A 256 -7.48 -4.76 -2.07
CA LEU A 256 -6.58 -3.63 -2.23
C LEU A 256 -6.88 -2.97 -3.59
N ARG A 257 -7.54 -1.81 -3.58
CA ARG A 257 -7.82 -1.00 -4.77
C ARG A 257 -6.67 -0.05 -5.08
N ARG A 258 -6.16 -0.10 -6.30
CA ARG A 258 -5.13 0.80 -6.83
C ARG A 258 -5.64 2.24 -6.87
N LEU A 259 -4.81 3.17 -6.42
CA LEU A 259 -5.10 4.61 -6.45
C LEU A 259 -4.64 5.27 -7.74
N ASP A 260 -3.53 4.80 -8.30
CA ASP A 260 -2.86 5.41 -9.46
C ASP A 260 -3.52 4.93 -10.75
N VAL A 261 -4.68 5.52 -11.07
CA VAL A 261 -5.52 5.25 -12.24
C VAL A 261 -5.84 6.53 -13.01
N PRO A 262 -6.01 6.51 -14.35
CA PRO A 262 -5.83 5.35 -15.24
C PRO A 262 -4.36 4.94 -15.36
N GLN A 263 -4.12 3.63 -15.54
CA GLN A 263 -2.78 3.08 -15.73
C GLN A 263 -2.28 3.42 -17.13
N ARG A 264 -1.03 3.89 -17.25
CA ARG A 264 -0.38 4.19 -18.55
C ARG A 264 0.58 3.07 -18.93
N ALA A 265 0.81 2.85 -20.23
CA ALA A 265 1.65 1.75 -20.72
C ALA A 265 3.14 1.84 -20.31
N ASP A 266 3.61 3.03 -19.91
CA ASP A 266 4.95 3.29 -19.39
C ASP A 266 5.08 3.12 -17.86
N GLN A 267 3.99 2.74 -17.18
CA GLN A 267 3.95 2.45 -15.75
C GLN A 267 3.93 0.94 -15.49
N CYS A 268 4.22 0.53 -14.25
CA CYS A 268 3.96 -0.85 -13.81
C CYS A 268 2.45 -1.15 -13.81
N GLN A 269 2.07 -2.23 -14.48
CA GLN A 269 0.69 -2.69 -14.59
C GLN A 269 0.34 -3.66 -13.46
N THR A 270 -0.88 -3.55 -12.95
CA THR A 270 -1.50 -4.51 -12.02
C THR A 270 -2.99 -4.63 -12.33
N ILE A 271 -3.68 -5.64 -11.78
CA ILE A 271 -5.15 -5.54 -11.66
C ILE A 271 -5.52 -4.34 -10.75
N SER A 272 -6.70 -3.76 -10.98
CA SER A 272 -7.15 -2.56 -10.25
C SER A 272 -7.60 -2.87 -8.82
N ASP A 273 -8.19 -4.04 -8.61
CA ASP A 273 -8.66 -4.53 -7.31
C ASP A 273 -8.01 -5.89 -7.04
N VAL A 274 -7.05 -5.91 -6.12
CA VAL A 274 -6.36 -7.14 -5.71
C VAL A 274 -7.13 -7.78 -4.55
N PRO A 275 -7.74 -8.98 -4.72
CA PRO A 275 -8.60 -9.56 -3.69
C PRO A 275 -7.82 -9.95 -2.44
N ILE A 276 -8.42 -9.71 -1.28
CA ILE A 276 -7.91 -10.14 0.03
C ILE A 276 -8.71 -11.38 0.44
N LYS A 277 -8.04 -12.47 0.79
CA LYS A 277 -8.71 -13.67 1.31
C LYS A 277 -9.44 -13.35 2.61
N ASP A 278 -10.58 -14.00 2.85
CA ASP A 278 -11.36 -13.78 4.05
C ASP A 278 -10.52 -13.97 5.33
N THR A 279 -10.43 -12.91 6.13
CA THR A 279 -9.47 -12.80 7.24
C THR A 279 -10.20 -12.51 8.54
N ARG A 280 -10.19 -13.48 9.46
CA ARG A 280 -10.82 -13.35 10.78
C ARG A 280 -10.06 -12.39 11.70
N PRO A 281 -10.72 -11.75 12.68
CA PRO A 281 -10.06 -11.01 13.75
C PRO A 281 -8.89 -11.79 14.36
N GLY A 282 -7.76 -11.11 14.58
CA GLY A 282 -6.53 -11.69 15.14
C GLY A 282 -5.62 -12.41 14.14
N THR A 283 -6.11 -12.79 12.96
CA THR A 283 -5.35 -13.56 11.95
C THR A 283 -4.57 -12.68 10.95
N MET A 284 -3.59 -13.29 10.29
CA MET A 284 -2.78 -12.67 9.23
C MET A 284 -3.17 -13.18 7.84
N VAL A 285 -2.94 -12.35 6.82
CA VAL A 285 -3.16 -12.67 5.41
C VAL A 285 -2.00 -12.16 4.56
N ASP A 286 -1.56 -13.00 3.64
CA ASP A 286 -0.61 -12.64 2.58
C ASP A 286 -1.41 -12.26 1.32
N ILE A 287 -1.28 -11.00 0.92
CA ILE A 287 -1.98 -10.42 -0.23
C ILE A 287 -1.00 -10.34 -1.39
N ARG A 288 -1.30 -11.03 -2.50
CA ARG A 288 -0.45 -11.07 -3.69
C ARG A 288 -1.00 -10.19 -4.80
N ALA A 289 -0.18 -9.28 -5.31
CA ALA A 289 -0.41 -8.60 -6.59
C ALA A 289 0.65 -9.05 -7.61
N ASP A 290 0.21 -9.45 -8.79
CA ASP A 290 1.11 -9.64 -9.93
C ASP A 290 1.36 -8.27 -10.60
N ILE A 291 2.64 -7.94 -10.77
CA ILE A 291 3.13 -6.69 -11.35
C ILE A 291 3.79 -7.02 -12.69
N THR A 292 3.40 -6.33 -13.76
CA THR A 292 4.15 -6.34 -15.02
C THR A 292 4.89 -5.02 -15.19
N THR A 293 6.23 -5.07 -15.28
CA THR A 293 7.07 -3.88 -15.45
C THR A 293 6.98 -3.32 -16.87
N PRO A 294 7.08 -1.98 -17.05
CA PRO A 294 7.10 -1.36 -18.36
C PRO A 294 8.37 -1.74 -19.16
N ARG A 295 8.36 -1.42 -20.46
CA ARG A 295 9.55 -1.54 -21.33
C ARG A 295 10.56 -0.40 -21.13
N LYS A 296 10.13 0.73 -20.56
CA LYS A 296 10.97 1.89 -20.27
C LYS A 296 11.51 1.79 -18.84
N PRO A 297 12.83 1.92 -18.62
CA PRO A 297 13.41 2.02 -17.28
C PRO A 297 12.88 3.21 -16.48
N GLY A 298 12.88 3.10 -15.14
CA GLY A 298 12.39 4.15 -14.25
C GLY A 298 11.96 3.63 -12.88
N LEU A 299 11.47 4.52 -12.01
CA LEU A 299 10.86 4.13 -10.74
C LEU A 299 9.38 3.80 -10.94
N CYS A 300 8.97 2.58 -10.61
CA CYS A 300 7.56 2.28 -10.39
C CYS A 300 7.23 2.47 -8.91
N TYR A 301 6.41 3.46 -8.58
CA TYR A 301 5.79 3.63 -7.27
C TYR A 301 4.26 3.55 -7.43
N VAL A 302 3.64 2.53 -6.83
CA VAL A 302 2.20 2.25 -6.98
C VAL A 302 1.55 2.00 -5.64
N ARG A 303 0.40 2.64 -5.41
CA ARG A 303 -0.30 2.77 -4.13
C ARG A 303 -1.68 2.14 -4.20
N PHE A 304 -2.08 1.54 -3.08
CA PHE A 304 -3.35 0.85 -2.91
C PHE A 304 -4.01 1.26 -1.59
N LYS A 305 -5.34 1.39 -1.61
CA LYS A 305 -6.17 1.47 -0.41
C LYS A 305 -6.99 0.20 -0.26
N MET A 306 -7.06 -0.30 0.96
CA MET A 306 -7.97 -1.38 1.30
C MET A 306 -9.41 -0.86 1.28
N VAL A 307 -10.28 -1.55 0.55
CA VAL A 307 -11.72 -1.30 0.45
C VAL A 307 -12.51 -2.48 0.98
N ASP A 308 -13.72 -2.22 1.48
CA ASP A 308 -14.68 -3.25 1.90
C ASP A 308 -15.38 -3.91 0.69
N ALA A 309 -16.27 -4.87 0.96
CA ALA A 309 -17.06 -5.56 -0.07
C ALA A 309 -18.02 -4.65 -0.87
N SER A 310 -18.33 -3.45 -0.37
CA SER A 310 -19.09 -2.43 -1.12
C SER A 310 -18.18 -1.54 -1.99
N GLY A 311 -16.86 -1.74 -1.92
CA GLY A 311 -15.86 -0.92 -2.59
C GLY A 311 -15.58 0.42 -1.92
N LYS A 312 -16.02 0.63 -0.66
CA LYS A 312 -15.72 1.85 0.11
C LYS A 312 -14.37 1.71 0.81
N VAL A 313 -13.57 2.79 0.86
CA VAL A 313 -12.23 2.79 1.50
C VAL A 313 -12.36 2.49 2.99
N ALA A 314 -12.00 1.27 3.40
CA ALA A 314 -12.23 0.76 4.76
C ALA A 314 -11.43 1.55 5.83
N PHE A 315 -10.22 1.99 5.48
CA PHE A 315 -9.32 2.71 6.38
C PHE A 315 -8.89 4.05 5.77
N PRO A 316 -9.71 5.12 5.83
CA PRO A 316 -9.36 6.41 5.24
C PRO A 316 -8.09 7.03 5.88
N GLY A 317 -7.95 6.97 7.20
CA GLY A 317 -6.82 7.54 7.95
C GLY A 317 -5.50 6.75 7.93
N SER A 318 -5.42 5.60 7.25
CA SER A 318 -4.18 4.83 7.10
C SER A 318 -3.32 5.33 5.93
N ARG A 319 -1.99 5.12 5.94
CA ARG A 319 -1.19 5.27 4.70
C ARG A 319 -1.62 4.21 3.67
N PRO A 320 -1.53 4.48 2.36
CA PRO A 320 -1.68 3.45 1.34
C PRO A 320 -0.65 2.32 1.52
N VAL A 321 -1.07 1.07 1.29
CA VAL A 321 -0.14 -0.03 1.03
C VAL A 321 0.46 0.24 -0.36
N ASN A 322 1.76 0.02 -0.55
CA ASN A 322 2.41 0.37 -1.81
C ASN A 322 3.52 -0.63 -2.15
N PHE A 323 4.01 -0.55 -3.38
CA PHE A 323 5.31 -1.07 -3.74
C PHE A 323 6.12 0.01 -4.46
N GLN A 324 7.43 -0.06 -4.32
CA GLN A 324 8.36 0.75 -5.07
C GLN A 324 9.54 -0.10 -5.57
N ILE A 325 9.69 -0.18 -6.90
CA ILE A 325 10.71 -0.98 -7.57
C ILE A 325 11.38 -0.16 -8.67
N ILE A 326 12.69 -0.36 -8.83
CA ILE A 326 13.47 0.24 -9.91
C ILE A 326 13.42 -0.71 -11.10
N VAL A 327 13.01 -0.20 -12.26
CA VAL A 327 12.95 -0.95 -13.51
C VAL A 327 14.16 -0.59 -14.35
N GLU A 328 14.94 -1.59 -14.74
CA GLU A 328 16.16 -1.48 -15.58
C GLU A 328 16.26 -2.59 -16.64
#